data_AF-A0A3T0RMQ6-F1
#
_entry.id   AF-A0A3T0RMQ6-F1
#
_cell.length_a   1.000
_cell.length_b   1.000
_cell.length_c   1.000
_cell.angle_alpha   90.00
_cell.angle_beta   90.00
_cell.angle_gamma   90.00
#
_symmetry.space_group_name_H-M   'P 1'
#
loop_
_entity.id
_entity.type
_entity.pdbx_description
1 polymer ?
#
loop_
_entity_poly.entity_id
_entity_poly.type
_entity_poly.pdbx_seq_one_letter_code
_entity_poly.pdbx_strand_id
1 'polypeptide(L)'
;MFKLFKRFVVIIASLYSTQVFASASPACYSFSVPEGPEADAIVVARQETWCYQQLNDATGTLFVFNADAMPIKPELSFTVDADGMMTHASMMQGRRTVHKVLAKEFNPFSIPYNEPKGLQAHAPQFVDGDMMRSANEALRVLSTTRASVSTLAIEAGTFDENASIKPWRGYWWSYANRPLSNGSDSPMAKYDRFVKARTGTNPGSQSWENAHHTYHGINWEGHCNGWAASSVLRAEPKTSKTDSLSGVTFTVSDQKGLLSEVDYCVKLAFFGTRYRGPGSNMYDINAATFHKTLLYYIGNLKKPVAMDYKQLEDVDNHVISGYNMKIKKTGPDTYSVVAKLRVHKYDKARSNDPGDAPMYTRTYSYRLREEADGTLSGSWTSGNPDFMWVPLATEDCGSNNPRMDHARMQEILDIPSSMGSIVDPIPGDPDPLPPSI
;
A
#
# COMPACT_ATOMS: atom_id res chain seq x y z
N MET A 1 -57.66 5.43 43.39
CA MET A 1 -56.87 6.32 42.52
C MET A 1 -55.38 6.03 42.81
N PHE A 2 -54.83 5.01 42.16
CA PHE A 2 -53.46 4.50 42.39
C PHE A 2 -52.47 5.19 41.44
N LYS A 3 -51.39 5.78 41.96
CA LYS A 3 -50.27 6.29 41.16
C LYS A 3 -49.12 5.27 41.15
N LEU A 4 -48.81 4.75 39.98
CA LEU A 4 -47.65 3.89 39.68
C LEU A 4 -46.35 4.70 39.74
N PHE A 5 -45.38 4.24 40.53
CA PHE A 5 -43.97 4.63 40.41
C PHE A 5 -43.26 3.66 39.46
N LYS A 6 -42.82 4.13 38.28
CA LYS A 6 -41.86 3.41 37.43
C LYS A 6 -40.44 3.77 37.87
N ARG A 7 -39.71 2.79 38.40
CA ARG A 7 -38.25 2.88 38.61
C ARG A 7 -37.55 2.64 37.26
N PHE A 8 -36.76 3.62 36.82
CA PHE A 8 -35.78 3.41 35.75
C PHE A 8 -34.59 2.64 36.33
N VAL A 9 -34.31 1.46 35.79
CA VAL A 9 -33.05 0.76 36.00
C VAL A 9 -32.12 1.22 34.89
N VAL A 10 -31.12 2.03 35.24
CA VAL A 10 -30.01 2.36 34.35
C VAL A 10 -29.03 1.20 34.42
N ILE A 11 -29.00 0.35 33.39
CA ILE A 11 -27.96 -0.66 33.22
C ILE A 11 -26.75 0.07 32.64
N ILE A 12 -25.78 0.39 33.50
CA ILE A 12 -24.44 0.80 33.06
C ILE A 12 -23.72 -0.47 32.60
N ALA A 13 -23.72 -0.71 31.30
CA ALA A 13 -22.83 -1.71 30.70
C ALA A 13 -21.41 -1.15 30.77
N SER A 14 -20.67 -1.51 31.83
CA SER A 14 -19.22 -1.32 31.88
C SER A 14 -18.58 -2.15 30.78
N LEU A 15 -18.27 -1.53 29.65
CA LEU A 15 -17.32 -2.05 28.68
C LEU A 15 -15.96 -2.16 29.38
N TYR A 16 -15.68 -3.33 29.95
CA TYR A 16 -14.33 -3.69 30.35
C TYR A 16 -13.50 -3.78 29.06
N SER A 17 -12.79 -2.68 28.74
CA SER A 17 -11.66 -2.73 27.84
C SER A 17 -10.62 -3.63 28.52
N THR A 18 -10.55 -4.88 28.10
CA THR A 18 -9.42 -5.76 28.44
C THR A 18 -8.19 -5.10 27.83
N GLN A 19 -7.41 -4.41 28.65
CA GLN A 19 -6.14 -3.87 28.23
C GLN A 19 -5.25 -5.07 27.86
N VAL A 20 -5.00 -5.25 26.57
CA VAL A 20 -4.03 -6.23 26.07
C VAL A 20 -2.66 -5.68 26.42
N PHE A 21 -2.01 -6.27 27.42
CA PHE A 21 -0.67 -5.89 27.82
C PHE A 21 0.35 -6.78 27.10
N ALA A 22 1.40 -6.16 26.55
CA ALA A 22 2.58 -6.87 26.08
C ALA A 22 3.24 -7.65 27.23
N SER A 23 3.61 -8.91 26.98
CA SER A 23 4.25 -9.78 27.99
C SER A 23 5.78 -9.69 28.03
N ALA A 24 6.40 -9.33 26.90
CA ALA A 24 7.85 -9.30 26.71
C ALA A 24 8.28 -8.15 25.79
N SER A 25 9.54 -7.73 25.88
CA SER A 25 10.14 -6.81 24.92
C SER A 25 10.11 -7.44 23.52
N PRO A 26 9.84 -6.66 22.46
CA PRO A 26 9.85 -7.17 21.10
C PRO A 26 11.24 -7.67 20.70
N ALA A 27 11.30 -8.76 19.95
CA ALA A 27 12.50 -9.22 19.26
C ALA A 27 12.50 -8.67 17.83
N CYS A 28 13.52 -7.90 17.45
CA CYS A 28 13.58 -7.23 16.16
C CYS A 28 14.65 -7.84 15.25
N TYR A 29 14.35 -7.89 13.95
CA TYR A 29 15.19 -8.48 12.92
C TYR A 29 15.22 -7.58 11.69
N SER A 30 16.36 -7.56 11.02
CA SER A 30 16.53 -6.92 9.72
C SER A 30 16.21 -7.92 8.60
N PHE A 31 15.31 -7.54 7.70
CA PHE A 31 14.94 -8.32 6.53
C PHE A 31 15.36 -7.60 5.27
N SER A 32 15.99 -8.35 4.37
CA SER A 32 16.17 -7.90 2.99
C SER A 32 14.84 -8.06 2.27
N VAL A 33 14.16 -6.95 2.01
CA VAL A 33 12.93 -6.96 1.23
C VAL A 33 13.28 -6.90 -0.26
N PRO A 34 12.56 -7.66 -1.14
CA PRO A 34 12.84 -7.68 -2.56
C PRO A 34 12.95 -6.27 -3.16
N GLU A 35 13.77 -6.14 -4.20
CA GLU A 35 13.98 -4.92 -4.97
C GLU A 35 12.65 -4.22 -5.28
N GLY A 36 12.60 -2.90 -5.12
CA GLY A 36 11.38 -2.14 -5.34
C GLY A 36 11.02 -1.98 -6.83
N PRO A 37 9.87 -1.35 -7.11
CA PRO A 37 9.34 -1.16 -8.45
C PRO A 37 10.04 -0.04 -9.23
N GLU A 38 11.17 0.48 -8.75
CA GLU A 38 11.88 1.60 -9.37
C GLU A 38 12.49 1.18 -10.72
N ALA A 39 12.45 2.10 -11.69
CA ALA A 39 12.97 1.85 -13.03
C ALA A 39 14.50 1.66 -13.04
N ASP A 40 15.21 2.26 -12.08
CA ASP A 40 16.67 2.39 -12.11
C ASP A 40 17.40 1.06 -11.93
N ALA A 41 18.54 0.94 -12.61
CA ALA A 41 19.31 -0.31 -12.74
C ALA A 41 20.10 -0.70 -11.46
N ILE A 42 20.24 0.21 -10.49
CA ILE A 42 20.99 -0.02 -9.24
C ILE A 42 19.99 0.01 -8.09
N VAL A 43 19.33 -1.12 -7.82
CA VAL A 43 18.47 -1.26 -6.65
C VAL A 43 19.24 -2.05 -5.61
N VAL A 44 19.68 -1.39 -4.54
CA VAL A 44 20.23 -2.05 -3.36
C VAL A 44 19.06 -2.67 -2.61
N ALA A 45 19.15 -3.96 -2.27
CA ALA A 45 18.11 -4.62 -1.49
C ALA A 45 17.86 -3.84 -0.18
N ARG A 46 16.61 -3.39 0.01
CA ARG A 46 16.25 -2.56 1.16
C ARG A 46 16.22 -3.41 2.42
N GLN A 47 16.81 -2.88 3.48
CA GLN A 47 16.72 -3.51 4.80
C GLN A 47 15.56 -2.90 5.56
N GLU A 48 14.68 -3.76 6.05
CA GLU A 48 13.57 -3.36 6.91
C GLU A 48 13.68 -4.02 8.28
N THR A 49 13.48 -3.25 9.33
CA THR A 49 13.44 -3.74 10.70
C THR A 49 12.01 -4.09 11.08
N TRP A 50 11.78 -5.36 11.39
CA TRP A 50 10.48 -5.84 11.88
C TRP A 50 10.64 -6.52 13.23
N CYS A 51 9.71 -6.19 14.12
CA CYS A 51 9.70 -6.58 15.51
C CYS A 51 8.55 -7.54 15.79
N TYR A 52 8.82 -8.57 16.58
CA TYR A 52 7.92 -9.66 16.93
C TYR A 52 7.69 -9.63 18.44
N GLN A 53 6.43 -9.59 18.86
CA GLN A 53 6.05 -9.46 20.25
C GLN A 53 4.90 -10.39 20.61
N GLN A 54 5.14 -11.26 21.58
CA GLN A 54 4.08 -12.11 22.14
C GLN A 54 3.21 -11.31 23.10
N LEU A 55 1.91 -11.29 22.83
CA LEU A 55 0.92 -10.61 23.67
C LEU A 55 0.53 -11.50 24.85
N ASN A 56 0.24 -10.88 26.00
CA ASN A 56 -0.24 -11.60 27.17
C ASN A 56 -1.76 -11.80 27.10
N ASP A 57 -2.23 -12.53 26.09
CA ASP A 57 -3.64 -12.88 25.94
C ASP A 57 -3.87 -14.39 25.97
N ALA A 58 -5.14 -14.79 26.07
CA ALA A 58 -5.51 -16.20 26.14
C ALA A 58 -5.22 -16.97 24.84
N THR A 59 -5.00 -16.26 23.73
CA THR A 59 -4.81 -16.81 22.40
C THR A 59 -3.34 -16.93 22.01
N GLY A 60 -2.41 -16.40 22.81
CA GLY A 60 -0.98 -16.42 22.48
C GLY A 60 -0.69 -15.63 21.21
N THR A 61 -1.36 -14.50 21.03
CA THR A 61 -1.29 -13.70 19.81
C THR A 61 0.10 -13.13 19.60
N LEU A 62 0.63 -13.28 18.40
CA LEU A 62 1.88 -12.67 17.97
C LEU A 62 1.59 -11.33 17.28
N PHE A 63 2.11 -10.24 17.83
CA PHE A 63 2.09 -8.92 17.20
C PHE A 63 3.38 -8.66 16.45
N VAL A 64 3.26 -8.27 15.19
CA VAL A 64 4.40 -8.00 14.30
C VAL A 64 4.25 -6.59 13.72
N PHE A 65 5.32 -5.79 13.77
CA PHE A 65 5.29 -4.41 13.30
C PHE A 65 6.63 -3.95 12.74
N ASN A 66 6.60 -3.09 11.72
CA ASN A 66 7.78 -2.43 11.18
C ASN A 66 8.24 -1.32 12.13
N ALA A 67 9.55 -1.26 12.41
CA ALA A 67 10.17 -0.34 13.35
C ALA A 67 11.16 0.64 12.69
N ASP A 68 11.09 0.81 11.37
CA ASP A 68 12.01 1.70 10.62
C ASP A 68 11.67 3.19 10.81
N ALA A 69 10.42 3.50 11.14
CA ALA A 69 9.96 4.87 11.30
C ALA A 69 8.98 5.01 12.46
N MET A 70 9.05 6.17 13.13
CA MET A 70 8.09 6.58 14.16
C MET A 70 7.12 7.65 13.62
N PRO A 71 5.83 7.62 14.01
CA PRO A 71 5.18 6.56 14.79
C PRO A 71 5.04 5.25 13.99
N ILE A 72 5.01 4.12 14.71
CA ILE A 72 4.66 2.80 14.18
C ILE A 72 3.29 2.88 13.50
N LYS A 73 3.27 2.51 12.21
CA LYS A 73 2.09 2.63 11.37
C LYS A 73 1.27 1.32 11.43
N PRO A 74 -0.04 1.37 11.71
CA PRO A 74 -0.89 0.18 11.68
C PRO A 74 -0.91 -0.54 10.34
N GLU A 75 -0.83 0.20 9.23
CA GLU A 75 -0.72 -0.36 7.88
C GLU A 75 0.61 -1.08 7.59
N LEU A 76 1.56 -1.01 8.52
CA LEU A 76 2.82 -1.75 8.55
C LEU A 76 2.90 -2.65 9.79
N SER A 77 1.74 -3.12 10.25
CA SER A 77 1.61 -3.97 11.43
C SER A 77 0.52 -5.01 11.24
N PHE A 78 0.67 -6.15 11.89
CA PHE A 78 -0.35 -7.20 11.94
C PHE A 78 -0.24 -8.03 13.21
N THR A 79 -1.31 -8.76 13.50
CA THR A 79 -1.36 -9.78 14.56
C THR A 79 -1.63 -11.13 13.94
N VAL A 80 -1.14 -12.20 14.56
CA VAL A 80 -1.41 -13.59 14.19
C VAL A 80 -1.86 -14.34 15.44
N ASP A 81 -3.11 -14.81 15.42
CA ASP A 81 -3.70 -15.60 16.50
C ASP A 81 -3.20 -17.07 16.41
N ALA A 82 -3.32 -17.85 17.49
CA ALA A 82 -2.86 -19.25 17.51
C ALA A 82 -3.56 -20.17 16.49
N ASP A 83 -4.75 -19.81 16.00
CA ASP A 83 -5.44 -20.52 14.92
C ASP A 83 -4.93 -20.15 13.52
N GLY A 84 -3.95 -19.24 13.44
CA GLY A 84 -3.36 -18.74 12.21
C GLY A 84 -4.15 -17.60 11.55
N MET A 85 -5.16 -17.04 12.21
CA MET A 85 -5.86 -15.86 11.74
C MET A 85 -4.96 -14.63 11.84
N MET A 86 -4.70 -13.97 10.72
CA MET A 86 -3.95 -12.72 10.66
C MET A 86 -4.91 -11.54 10.62
N THR A 87 -4.72 -10.55 11.50
CA THR A 87 -5.41 -9.25 11.44
C THR A 87 -4.41 -8.15 11.12
N HIS A 88 -4.65 -7.37 10.06
CA HIS A 88 -3.74 -6.28 9.63
C HIS A 88 -4.51 -5.07 9.13
N ALA A 89 -3.84 -3.92 9.04
CA ALA A 89 -4.44 -2.72 8.45
C ALA A 89 -3.93 -2.44 7.03
N SER A 90 -4.74 -1.75 6.24
CA SER A 90 -4.43 -1.33 4.89
C SER A 90 -4.75 0.16 4.70
N MET A 91 -3.85 0.87 4.02
CA MET A 91 -4.00 2.28 3.65
C MET A 91 -4.48 2.44 2.20
N MET A 92 -5.43 3.33 1.95
CA MET A 92 -5.88 3.71 0.61
C MET A 92 -6.51 5.12 0.64
N GLN A 93 -6.07 6.02 -0.23
CA GLN A 93 -6.48 7.44 -0.25
C GLN A 93 -6.44 8.14 1.12
N GLY A 94 -5.40 7.85 1.93
CA GLY A 94 -5.26 8.37 3.28
C GLY A 94 -6.26 7.79 4.30
N ARG A 95 -7.05 6.78 3.92
CA ARG A 95 -7.97 6.07 4.80
C ARG A 95 -7.42 4.71 5.19
N ARG A 96 -7.64 4.34 6.45
CA ARG A 96 -7.21 3.07 7.02
C ARG A 96 -8.40 2.14 7.21
N THR A 97 -8.21 0.88 6.83
CA THR A 97 -9.17 -0.20 7.06
C THR A 97 -8.44 -1.38 7.71
N VAL A 98 -9.15 -2.25 8.42
CA VAL A 98 -8.58 -3.45 9.06
C VAL A 98 -9.23 -4.70 8.47
N HIS A 99 -8.41 -5.72 8.22
CA HIS A 99 -8.80 -6.93 7.48
C HIS A 99 -8.31 -8.18 8.20
N LYS A 100 -9.01 -9.29 7.98
CA LYS A 100 -8.62 -10.61 8.47
C LYS A 100 -8.43 -11.61 7.33
N VAL A 101 -7.40 -12.43 7.43
CA VAL A 101 -7.11 -13.53 6.49
C VAL A 101 -6.36 -14.63 7.21
N LEU A 102 -6.56 -15.89 6.81
CA LEU A 102 -5.73 -16.99 7.32
C LEU A 102 -4.30 -16.83 6.78
N ALA A 103 -3.31 -16.75 7.66
CA ALA A 103 -1.90 -16.55 7.29
C ALA A 103 -1.35 -17.65 6.38
N LYS A 104 -1.88 -18.88 6.53
CA LYS A 104 -1.57 -20.02 5.65
C LYS A 104 -2.11 -19.85 4.23
N GLU A 105 -3.21 -19.10 4.05
CA GLU A 105 -3.79 -18.87 2.74
C GLU A 105 -3.02 -17.79 1.99
N PHE A 106 -2.70 -16.68 2.68
CA PHE A 106 -2.01 -15.55 2.08
C PHE A 106 -1.32 -14.66 3.12
N ASN A 107 -0.08 -14.29 2.82
CA ASN A 107 0.65 -13.26 3.55
C ASN A 107 0.57 -11.94 2.75
N PRO A 108 -0.15 -10.92 3.25
CA PRO A 108 -0.26 -9.64 2.57
C PRO A 108 1.00 -8.78 2.69
N PHE A 109 2.03 -9.23 3.40
CA PHE A 109 3.32 -8.55 3.55
C PHE A 109 4.47 -9.34 2.93
N SER A 110 5.59 -8.66 2.68
CA SER A 110 6.83 -9.27 2.19
C SER A 110 7.72 -9.88 3.28
N ILE A 111 7.21 -9.98 4.52
CA ILE A 111 7.97 -10.45 5.69
C ILE A 111 7.31 -11.66 6.35
N PRO A 112 8.07 -12.54 7.02
CA PRO A 112 7.50 -13.72 7.68
C PRO A 112 6.45 -13.36 8.73
N TYR A 113 5.34 -14.10 8.77
CA TYR A 113 4.33 -13.91 9.82
C TYR A 113 4.68 -14.61 11.13
N ASN A 114 5.69 -15.49 11.12
CA ASN A 114 6.26 -16.14 12.30
C ASN A 114 7.66 -15.58 12.57
N GLU A 115 8.06 -15.57 13.84
CA GLU A 115 9.42 -15.20 14.23
C GLU A 115 10.45 -16.08 13.49
N PRO A 116 11.45 -15.48 12.83
CA PRO A 116 12.40 -16.21 12.01
C PRO A 116 13.32 -17.09 12.87
N LYS A 117 13.46 -18.37 12.49
CA LYS A 117 14.42 -19.28 13.12
C LYS A 117 15.81 -19.07 12.52
N GLY A 118 16.81 -18.90 13.37
CA GLY A 118 18.23 -18.81 12.95
C GLY A 118 18.71 -17.42 12.56
N LEU A 119 17.87 -16.39 12.63
CA LEU A 119 18.32 -15.00 12.59
C LEU A 119 18.61 -14.50 14.00
N GLN A 120 19.64 -13.68 14.15
CA GLN A 120 19.95 -13.04 15.43
C GLN A 120 19.07 -11.81 15.61
N ALA A 121 18.27 -11.80 16.67
CA ALA A 121 17.54 -10.61 17.08
C ALA A 121 18.51 -9.51 17.54
N HIS A 122 18.16 -8.26 17.25
CA HIS A 122 18.86 -7.09 17.73
C HIS A 122 17.89 -6.15 18.46
N ALA A 123 18.44 -5.25 19.27
CA ALA A 123 17.65 -4.21 19.89
C ALA A 123 17.08 -3.26 18.81
N PRO A 124 15.87 -2.71 19.02
CA PRO A 124 15.32 -1.68 18.15
C PRO A 124 16.18 -0.42 18.19
N GLN A 125 16.16 0.36 17.10
CA GLN A 125 16.92 1.61 17.00
C GLN A 125 16.37 2.73 17.90
N PHE A 126 15.07 2.71 18.19
CA PHE A 126 14.37 3.76 18.96
C PHE A 126 14.21 3.36 20.44
N VAL A 127 14.33 4.35 21.33
CA VAL A 127 14.26 4.21 22.79
C VAL A 127 12.92 3.58 23.20
N ASP A 128 12.98 2.45 23.93
CA ASP A 128 11.88 1.52 24.18
C ASP A 128 10.53 2.17 24.55
N GLY A 129 10.54 3.21 25.38
CA GLY A 129 9.30 3.80 25.90
C GLY A 129 8.39 4.42 24.83
N ASP A 130 8.96 5.11 23.84
CA ASP A 130 8.17 5.82 22.80
C ASP A 130 7.71 4.86 21.72
N MET A 131 8.62 3.96 21.31
CA MET A 131 8.32 2.88 20.37
C MET A 131 7.17 2.02 20.91
N MET A 132 7.27 1.58 22.18
CA MET A 132 6.23 0.73 22.78
C MET A 132 4.87 1.44 22.88
N ARG A 133 4.84 2.75 23.18
CA ARG A 133 3.58 3.52 23.15
C ARG A 133 2.97 3.55 21.76
N SER A 134 3.79 3.80 20.74
CA SER A 134 3.32 3.84 19.35
C SER A 134 2.90 2.46 18.83
N ALA A 135 3.62 1.41 19.21
CA ALA A 135 3.29 0.02 18.88
C ALA A 135 1.95 -0.39 19.51
N ASN A 136 1.71 -0.02 20.77
CA ASN A 136 0.43 -0.23 21.44
C ASN A 136 -0.72 0.55 20.79
N GLU A 137 -0.48 1.76 20.29
CA GLU A 137 -1.48 2.49 19.52
C GLU A 137 -1.82 1.78 18.22
N ALA A 138 -0.83 1.23 17.51
CA ALA A 138 -1.07 0.44 16.32
C ALA A 138 -1.83 -0.86 16.62
N LEU A 139 -1.44 -1.58 17.66
CA LEU A 139 -2.14 -2.77 18.14
C LEU A 139 -3.60 -2.45 18.52
N ARG A 140 -3.86 -1.29 19.13
CA ARG A 140 -5.23 -0.85 19.47
C ARG A 140 -6.09 -0.72 18.21
N VAL A 141 -5.54 -0.19 17.12
CA VAL A 141 -6.27 -0.08 15.84
C VAL A 141 -6.66 -1.47 15.32
N LEU A 142 -5.74 -2.45 15.39
CA LEU A 142 -5.98 -3.82 14.92
C LEU A 142 -6.99 -4.57 15.80
N SER A 143 -6.93 -4.41 17.11
CA SER A 143 -7.76 -5.14 18.08
C SER A 143 -9.17 -4.58 18.25
N THR A 144 -9.37 -3.28 18.07
CA THR A 144 -10.68 -2.64 18.29
C THR A 144 -11.56 -2.59 17.05
N THR A 145 -10.97 -2.77 15.86
CA THR A 145 -11.71 -2.70 14.60
C THR A 145 -12.30 -4.06 14.24
N ARG A 146 -13.61 -4.11 14.00
CA ARG A 146 -14.24 -5.31 13.44
C ARG A 146 -13.82 -5.48 11.99
N ALA A 147 -13.35 -6.68 11.66
CA ALA A 147 -12.92 -7.03 10.31
C ALA A 147 -13.52 -8.38 9.92
N SER A 148 -14.08 -8.45 8.72
CA SER A 148 -14.57 -9.71 8.15
C SER A 148 -13.39 -10.60 7.76
N VAL A 149 -13.55 -11.91 7.95
CA VAL A 149 -12.56 -12.90 7.51
C VAL A 149 -12.66 -13.05 6.00
N SER A 150 -11.55 -12.83 5.31
CA SER A 150 -11.41 -13.13 3.88
C SER A 150 -11.03 -14.59 3.72
N THR A 151 -11.71 -15.29 2.81
CA THR A 151 -11.30 -16.61 2.34
C THR A 151 -10.80 -16.51 0.91
N LEU A 152 -9.73 -17.26 0.61
CA LEU A 152 -9.13 -17.37 -0.71
C LEU A 152 -9.28 -18.78 -1.28
N ALA A 153 -10.27 -19.53 -0.78
CA ALA A 153 -10.66 -20.81 -1.36
C ALA A 153 -11.05 -20.63 -2.84
N ILE A 154 -10.59 -21.57 -3.67
CA ILE A 154 -10.87 -21.51 -5.10
C ILE A 154 -12.23 -22.11 -5.41
N GLU A 155 -13.05 -21.34 -6.12
CA GLU A 155 -14.37 -21.78 -6.56
C GLU A 155 -14.50 -21.67 -8.09
N ALA A 156 -15.09 -22.67 -8.72
CA ALA A 156 -15.41 -22.59 -10.14
C ALA A 156 -16.56 -21.61 -10.37
N GLY A 157 -16.43 -20.73 -11.35
CA GLY A 157 -17.40 -19.66 -11.54
C GLY A 157 -16.91 -18.55 -12.46
N THR A 158 -17.68 -17.47 -12.49
CA THR A 158 -17.27 -16.21 -13.10
C THR A 158 -17.38 -15.12 -12.04
N PHE A 159 -16.27 -14.42 -11.81
CA PHE A 159 -16.13 -13.41 -10.77
C PHE A 159 -15.78 -12.09 -11.45
N ASP A 160 -16.51 -11.03 -11.11
CA ASP A 160 -16.27 -9.69 -11.63
C ASP A 160 -16.14 -8.72 -10.46
N GLU A 161 -14.90 -8.32 -10.18
CA GLU A 161 -14.56 -7.51 -9.02
C GLU A 161 -13.85 -6.23 -9.43
N ASN A 162 -14.06 -5.19 -8.61
CA ASN A 162 -13.41 -3.90 -8.78
C ASN A 162 -12.94 -3.41 -7.41
N ALA A 163 -11.81 -2.71 -7.41
CA ALA A 163 -11.40 -1.88 -6.30
C ALA A 163 -12.42 -0.75 -6.08
N SER A 164 -12.48 -0.22 -4.86
CA SER A 164 -13.39 0.87 -4.50
C SER A 164 -12.93 2.22 -5.08
N ILE A 165 -11.69 2.29 -5.53
CA ILE A 165 -11.13 3.44 -6.22
C ILE A 165 -10.52 3.01 -7.55
N LYS A 166 -10.46 3.95 -8.47
CA LYS A 166 -9.59 3.85 -9.64
C LYS A 166 -8.40 4.79 -9.45
N PRO A 167 -7.22 4.43 -9.98
CA PRO A 167 -6.07 5.32 -9.98
C PRO A 167 -6.40 6.57 -10.78
N TRP A 168 -6.05 7.73 -10.24
CA TRP A 168 -6.31 9.01 -10.90
C TRP A 168 -5.35 9.27 -12.08
N ARG A 169 -5.81 10.11 -13.01
CA ARG A 169 -5.05 10.58 -14.18
C ARG A 169 -3.74 11.22 -13.76
N GLY A 170 -2.62 10.71 -14.22
CA GLY A 170 -1.30 11.26 -13.90
C GLY A 170 -0.33 11.08 -15.04
N TYR A 171 0.81 11.76 -14.96
CA TYR A 171 1.91 11.63 -15.90
C TYR A 171 3.02 10.79 -15.27
N TRP A 172 3.89 10.15 -16.06
CA TRP A 172 5.00 9.37 -15.52
C TRP A 172 6.24 10.20 -15.21
N TRP A 173 6.20 11.52 -15.41
CA TRP A 173 7.27 12.46 -15.06
C TRP A 173 8.64 12.05 -15.63
N SER A 174 8.70 11.96 -16.96
CA SER A 174 9.87 11.50 -17.71
C SER A 174 11.18 12.19 -17.34
N TYR A 175 12.26 11.42 -17.21
CA TYR A 175 13.61 11.95 -17.01
C TYR A 175 14.17 12.67 -18.25
N ALA A 176 13.65 12.39 -19.45
CA ALA A 176 14.18 12.97 -20.70
C ALA A 176 13.97 14.50 -20.77
N ASN A 177 12.74 14.96 -20.48
CA ASN A 177 12.38 16.38 -20.51
C ASN A 177 12.28 17.00 -19.10
N ARG A 178 12.41 16.17 -18.06
CA ARG A 178 12.38 16.53 -16.63
C ARG A 178 11.23 17.48 -16.27
N PRO A 179 9.96 17.21 -16.64
CA PRO A 179 8.87 18.15 -16.40
C PRO A 179 8.55 18.37 -14.91
N LEU A 180 9.12 17.54 -14.03
CA LEU A 180 9.05 17.67 -12.58
C LEU A 180 9.99 18.77 -12.03
N SER A 181 11.14 19.01 -12.69
CA SER A 181 12.23 19.86 -12.17
C SER A 181 12.86 20.82 -13.19
N ASN A 182 12.46 20.78 -14.46
CA ASN A 182 13.03 21.65 -15.48
C ASN A 182 12.35 23.03 -15.52
N GLY A 183 13.15 24.08 -15.38
CA GLY A 183 12.68 25.46 -15.47
C GLY A 183 12.05 26.00 -14.17
N SER A 184 11.90 27.31 -14.10
CA SER A 184 11.44 28.04 -12.91
C SER A 184 9.96 27.80 -12.57
N ASP A 185 9.15 27.29 -13.49
CA ASP A 185 7.74 26.95 -13.23
C ASP A 185 7.50 25.44 -13.04
N SER A 186 8.56 24.64 -12.90
CA SER A 186 8.41 23.22 -12.57
C SER A 186 7.79 23.01 -11.18
N PRO A 187 7.13 21.87 -10.93
CA PRO A 187 6.62 21.53 -9.60
C PRO A 187 7.68 21.67 -8.50
N MET A 188 8.92 21.20 -8.73
CA MET A 188 10.00 21.33 -7.76
C MET A 188 10.46 22.77 -7.55
N ALA A 189 10.57 23.58 -8.61
CA ALA A 189 10.91 25.00 -8.45
C ALA A 189 9.84 25.77 -7.66
N LYS A 190 8.57 25.40 -7.83
CA LYS A 190 7.43 25.95 -7.07
C LYS A 190 7.54 25.54 -5.60
N TYR A 191 7.83 24.28 -5.33
CA TYR A 191 8.08 23.78 -3.96
C TYR A 191 9.24 24.53 -3.30
N ASP A 192 10.37 24.70 -3.98
CA ASP A 192 11.53 25.43 -3.45
C ASP A 192 11.18 26.87 -3.05
N ARG A 193 10.40 27.58 -3.87
CA ARG A 193 9.90 28.94 -3.54
C ARG A 193 8.95 28.94 -2.36
N PHE A 194 8.03 27.98 -2.32
CA PHE A 194 7.07 27.81 -1.24
C PHE A 194 7.74 27.62 0.12
N VAL A 195 8.77 26.75 0.17
CA VAL A 195 9.54 26.50 1.40
C VAL A 195 10.40 27.71 1.75
N LYS A 196 11.09 28.31 0.78
CA LYS A 196 11.92 29.51 1.00
C LYS A 196 11.13 30.67 1.61
N ALA A 197 9.88 30.87 1.19
CA ALA A 197 9.03 31.93 1.75
C ALA A 197 8.72 31.72 3.25
N ARG A 198 8.77 30.47 3.74
CA ARG A 198 8.50 30.11 5.14
C ARG A 198 9.75 30.05 6.00
N THR A 199 10.85 29.55 5.45
CA THR A 199 12.08 29.26 6.19
C THR A 199 13.21 30.25 5.92
N GLY A 200 13.06 31.11 4.91
CA GLY A 200 14.12 31.98 4.39
C GLY A 200 15.17 31.25 3.53
N THR A 201 15.13 29.91 3.46
CA THR A 201 16.16 29.10 2.80
C THR A 201 15.55 28.24 1.70
N ASN A 202 16.18 28.21 0.53
CA ASN A 202 15.80 27.29 -0.54
C ASN A 202 16.21 25.86 -0.16
N PRO A 203 15.27 24.89 -0.08
CA PRO A 203 15.62 23.52 0.28
C PRO A 203 16.40 22.78 -0.81
N GLY A 204 16.37 23.26 -2.06
CA GLY A 204 17.14 22.74 -3.18
C GLY A 204 16.56 21.44 -3.76
N SER A 205 15.24 21.22 -3.67
CA SER A 205 14.60 20.03 -4.21
C SER A 205 14.75 19.97 -5.73
N GLN A 206 14.59 21.10 -6.42
CA GLN A 206 14.75 21.16 -7.87
C GLN A 206 16.16 20.77 -8.31
N SER A 207 17.18 21.28 -7.61
CA SER A 207 18.58 20.95 -7.93
C SER A 207 18.90 19.49 -7.64
N TRP A 208 18.36 18.94 -6.55
CA TRP A 208 18.57 17.53 -6.20
C TRP A 208 17.96 16.62 -7.27
N GLU A 209 16.72 16.90 -7.67
CA GLU A 209 15.98 16.13 -8.68
C GLU A 209 16.75 16.08 -10.00
N ASN A 210 17.27 17.22 -10.44
CA ASN A 210 18.07 17.32 -11.66
C ASN A 210 19.41 16.57 -11.61
N ALA A 211 19.94 16.31 -10.41
CA ALA A 211 21.23 15.68 -10.21
C ALA A 211 21.13 14.15 -10.01
N HIS A 212 20.00 13.63 -9.52
CA HIS A 212 19.85 12.22 -9.14
C HIS A 212 18.96 11.45 -10.12
N HIS A 213 17.90 12.07 -10.67
CA HIS A 213 17.02 11.44 -11.64
C HIS A 213 17.36 11.88 -13.06
N THR A 214 18.35 11.20 -13.64
CA THR A 214 18.89 11.52 -14.97
C THR A 214 18.40 10.56 -16.03
N TYR A 215 18.27 11.06 -17.26
CA TYR A 215 17.90 10.27 -18.42
C TYR A 215 19.05 9.34 -18.84
N HIS A 216 18.80 8.03 -18.92
CA HIS A 216 19.80 7.04 -19.31
C HIS A 216 19.63 6.54 -20.76
N GLY A 217 18.76 7.17 -21.54
CA GLY A 217 18.58 6.87 -22.97
C GLY A 217 17.27 6.18 -23.32
N ILE A 218 16.40 5.93 -22.34
CA ILE A 218 15.12 5.24 -22.54
C ILE A 218 13.96 6.21 -22.28
N ASN A 219 13.28 6.65 -23.34
CA ASN A 219 12.31 7.76 -23.29
C ASN A 219 11.15 7.59 -22.29
N TRP A 220 10.85 6.37 -21.84
CA TRP A 220 9.78 6.10 -20.89
C TRP A 220 10.24 6.11 -19.43
N GLU A 221 11.56 6.18 -19.15
CA GLU A 221 12.10 6.34 -17.79
C GLU A 221 11.50 7.56 -17.08
N GLY A 222 11.15 7.37 -15.82
CA GLY A 222 10.51 8.38 -14.99
C GLY A 222 9.94 7.80 -13.70
N HIS A 223 9.06 8.57 -13.07
CA HIS A 223 8.40 8.30 -11.80
C HIS A 223 7.09 7.51 -12.01
N CYS A 224 7.08 6.48 -12.86
CA CYS A 224 5.88 5.67 -13.10
C CYS A 224 5.45 4.89 -11.84
N ASN A 225 6.42 4.39 -11.06
CA ASN A 225 6.24 3.80 -9.73
C ASN A 225 5.62 4.81 -8.76
N GLY A 226 6.16 6.03 -8.73
CA GLY A 226 5.68 7.11 -7.87
C GLY A 226 4.23 7.51 -8.18
N TRP A 227 3.87 7.62 -9.46
CA TRP A 227 2.48 7.81 -9.88
C TRP A 227 1.59 6.62 -9.45
N ALA A 228 2.02 5.38 -9.72
CA ALA A 228 1.25 4.19 -9.35
C ALA A 228 0.97 4.16 -7.84
N ALA A 229 1.99 4.38 -7.00
CA ALA A 229 1.86 4.44 -5.55
C ALA A 229 0.92 5.58 -5.10
N SER A 230 1.17 6.81 -5.56
CA SER A 230 0.38 7.98 -5.20
C SER A 230 -1.09 7.82 -5.58
N SER A 231 -1.36 7.22 -6.74
CA SER A 231 -2.72 7.00 -7.26
C SER A 231 -3.56 6.07 -6.40
N VAL A 232 -2.92 5.25 -5.56
CA VAL A 232 -3.55 4.35 -4.60
C VAL A 232 -3.56 4.95 -3.19
N LEU A 233 -2.44 5.52 -2.74
CA LEU A 233 -2.29 6.01 -1.38
C LEU A 233 -2.96 7.36 -1.13
N ARG A 234 -3.16 8.19 -2.17
CA ARG A 234 -3.56 9.59 -2.03
C ARG A 234 -4.87 9.87 -2.75
N ALA A 235 -5.71 10.68 -2.12
CA ALA A 235 -6.85 11.29 -2.80
C ALA A 235 -6.35 12.16 -3.97
N GLU A 236 -7.10 12.19 -5.06
CA GLU A 236 -6.74 12.98 -6.22
C GLU A 236 -6.80 14.49 -5.91
N PRO A 237 -5.75 15.27 -6.22
CA PRO A 237 -5.86 16.73 -6.29
C PRO A 237 -6.83 17.15 -7.39
N LYS A 238 -7.87 17.91 -7.06
CA LYS A 238 -8.93 18.32 -8.00
C LYS A 238 -8.92 19.80 -8.37
N THR A 239 -8.22 20.62 -7.60
CA THR A 239 -8.20 22.07 -7.77
C THR A 239 -6.79 22.61 -7.58
N SER A 240 -6.44 23.65 -8.34
CA SER A 240 -5.22 24.42 -8.11
C SER A 240 -5.27 25.09 -6.74
N LYS A 241 -4.09 25.30 -6.14
CA LYS A 241 -3.95 25.95 -4.84
C LYS A 241 -2.92 27.05 -4.92
N THR A 242 -3.24 28.19 -4.35
CA THR A 242 -2.35 29.36 -4.30
C THR A 242 -1.98 29.64 -2.86
N ASP A 243 -0.68 29.63 -2.58
CA ASP A 243 -0.16 29.99 -1.28
C ASP A 243 -0.05 31.52 -1.17
N SER A 244 -0.71 32.11 -0.17
CA SER A 244 -0.75 33.57 0.00
C SER A 244 0.59 34.17 0.43
N LEU A 245 1.46 33.38 1.08
CA LEU A 245 2.75 33.85 1.57
C LEU A 245 3.80 33.93 0.45
N SER A 246 3.92 32.87 -0.35
CA SER A 246 4.88 32.79 -1.45
C SER A 246 4.35 33.32 -2.79
N GLY A 247 3.03 33.46 -2.94
CA GLY A 247 2.36 33.75 -4.21
C GLY A 247 2.42 32.61 -5.22
N VAL A 248 2.92 31.43 -4.82
CA VAL A 248 3.04 30.26 -5.69
C VAL A 248 1.68 29.62 -5.89
N THR A 249 1.33 29.39 -7.16
CA THR A 249 0.17 28.56 -7.53
C THR A 249 0.64 27.17 -7.95
N PHE A 250 0.25 26.17 -7.17
CA PHE A 250 0.36 24.75 -7.51
C PHE A 250 -0.87 24.33 -8.30
N THR A 251 -0.69 24.06 -9.59
CA THR A 251 -1.77 23.49 -10.42
C THR A 251 -2.08 22.05 -9.99
N VAL A 252 -3.19 21.50 -10.48
CA VAL A 252 -3.51 20.06 -10.26
C VAL A 252 -2.36 19.17 -10.75
N SER A 253 -1.79 19.47 -11.93
CA SER A 253 -0.64 18.74 -12.44
C SER A 253 0.58 18.87 -11.54
N ASP A 254 0.86 20.05 -10.98
CA ASP A 254 2.01 20.24 -10.08
C ASP A 254 1.83 19.41 -8.80
N GLN A 255 0.64 19.43 -8.22
CA GLN A 255 0.32 18.64 -7.02
C GLN A 255 0.47 17.14 -7.27
N LYS A 256 -0.02 16.63 -8.41
CA LYS A 256 0.15 15.23 -8.82
C LYS A 256 1.63 14.87 -9.02
N GLY A 257 2.46 15.79 -9.51
CA GLY A 257 3.89 15.55 -9.68
C GLY A 257 4.65 15.51 -8.37
N LEU A 258 4.36 16.44 -7.47
CA LEU A 258 4.95 16.42 -6.13
C LEU A 258 4.54 15.16 -5.36
N LEU A 259 3.29 14.68 -5.51
CA LEU A 259 2.88 13.40 -4.93
C LEU A 259 3.67 12.23 -5.50
N SER A 260 3.83 12.18 -6.83
CA SER A 260 4.63 11.13 -7.48
C SER A 260 6.07 11.07 -6.98
N GLU A 261 6.66 12.21 -6.60
CA GLU A 261 7.97 12.21 -5.95
C GLU A 261 7.94 11.72 -4.51
N VAL A 262 6.98 12.23 -3.71
CA VAL A 262 6.86 11.85 -2.29
C VAL A 262 6.64 10.35 -2.14
N ASP A 263 5.80 9.76 -2.99
CA ASP A 263 5.50 8.33 -2.97
C ASP A 263 6.35 7.57 -4.02
N TYR A 264 7.48 8.14 -4.48
CA TYR A 264 8.43 7.41 -5.35
C TYR A 264 8.96 6.16 -4.64
N CYS A 265 9.36 6.34 -3.38
CA CYS A 265 9.63 5.26 -2.45
C CYS A 265 8.40 4.97 -1.60
N VAL A 266 8.07 3.69 -1.45
CA VAL A 266 7.04 3.24 -0.51
C VAL A 266 7.45 1.93 0.16
N LYS A 267 6.96 1.76 1.39
CA LYS A 267 6.80 0.44 1.99
C LYS A 267 5.76 -0.31 1.18
N LEU A 268 6.07 -1.55 0.82
CA LEU A 268 5.25 -2.30 -0.13
C LEU A 268 5.18 -3.78 0.21
N ALA A 269 4.09 -4.40 -0.24
CA ALA A 269 4.03 -5.85 -0.43
C ALA A 269 4.46 -6.17 -1.86
N PHE A 270 5.43 -7.06 -2.05
CA PHE A 270 5.98 -7.43 -3.36
C PHE A 270 5.72 -8.90 -3.67
N PHE A 271 5.26 -9.20 -4.88
CA PHE A 271 4.89 -10.53 -5.32
C PHE A 271 5.55 -10.84 -6.67
N GLY A 272 6.48 -11.79 -6.68
CA GLY A 272 7.36 -12.07 -7.81
C GLY A 272 8.79 -11.60 -7.52
N THR A 273 9.63 -11.56 -8.56
CA THR A 273 10.93 -10.89 -8.53
C THR A 273 11.02 -9.97 -9.75
N ARG A 274 12.15 -9.31 -9.99
CA ARG A 274 12.37 -8.52 -11.21
C ARG A 274 13.14 -9.34 -12.21
N TYR A 275 12.73 -9.31 -13.48
CA TYR A 275 13.53 -9.83 -14.57
C TYR A 275 14.69 -8.87 -14.90
N ARG A 276 15.93 -9.32 -14.70
CA ARG A 276 17.17 -8.55 -14.92
C ARG A 276 17.93 -8.98 -16.18
N GLY A 277 17.27 -9.66 -17.12
CA GLY A 277 17.90 -10.15 -18.34
C GLY A 277 18.33 -11.61 -18.27
N PRO A 278 19.21 -12.06 -19.20
CA PRO A 278 19.62 -13.46 -19.32
C PRO A 278 20.12 -14.04 -18.00
N GLY A 279 19.46 -15.11 -17.52
CA GLY A 279 19.75 -15.75 -16.23
C GLY A 279 18.70 -15.50 -15.15
N SER A 280 17.83 -14.51 -15.34
CA SER A 280 16.64 -14.30 -14.49
C SER A 280 15.51 -15.25 -14.90
N ASN A 281 14.68 -15.66 -13.94
CA ASN A 281 13.49 -16.45 -14.24
C ASN A 281 12.36 -15.53 -14.72
N MET A 282 11.98 -15.61 -16.00
CA MET A 282 10.85 -14.84 -16.55
C MET A 282 9.46 -15.28 -16.03
N TYR A 283 9.39 -16.42 -15.32
CA TYR A 283 8.18 -16.96 -14.67
C TYR A 283 8.31 -16.91 -13.15
N ASP A 284 8.88 -15.84 -12.62
CA ASP A 284 9.18 -15.68 -11.19
C ASP A 284 7.94 -15.43 -10.33
N ILE A 285 6.96 -14.66 -10.82
CA ILE A 285 5.66 -14.60 -10.16
C ILE A 285 4.88 -15.90 -10.43
N ASN A 286 4.72 -16.71 -9.37
CA ASN A 286 3.92 -17.92 -9.43
C ASN A 286 2.43 -17.59 -9.71
N ALA A 287 1.77 -18.36 -10.57
CA ALA A 287 0.38 -18.10 -10.96
C ALA A 287 -0.61 -18.20 -9.78
N ALA A 288 -0.34 -19.02 -8.76
CA ALA A 288 -1.16 -19.07 -7.55
C ALA A 288 -0.97 -17.83 -6.69
N THR A 289 0.26 -17.31 -6.55
CA THR A 289 0.52 -16.02 -5.91
C THR A 289 -0.22 -14.91 -6.64
N PHE A 290 -0.10 -14.86 -7.97
CA PHE A 290 -0.81 -13.89 -8.79
C PHE A 290 -2.33 -13.93 -8.56
N HIS A 291 -2.91 -15.13 -8.58
CA HIS A 291 -4.33 -15.33 -8.35
C HIS A 291 -4.77 -14.83 -6.97
N LYS A 292 -4.06 -15.26 -5.92
CA LYS A 292 -4.37 -14.88 -4.53
C LYS A 292 -4.21 -13.39 -4.27
N THR A 293 -3.20 -12.74 -4.84
CA THR A 293 -3.03 -11.29 -4.72
C THR A 293 -4.23 -10.54 -5.30
N LEU A 294 -4.75 -10.95 -6.46
CA LEU A 294 -5.92 -10.31 -7.06
C LEU A 294 -7.20 -10.58 -6.25
N LEU A 295 -7.45 -11.82 -5.84
CA LEU A 295 -8.59 -12.15 -4.99
C LEU A 295 -8.56 -11.33 -3.70
N TYR A 296 -7.40 -11.29 -3.04
CA TYR A 296 -7.26 -10.63 -1.76
C TYR A 296 -7.36 -9.12 -1.87
N TYR A 297 -6.48 -8.48 -2.65
CA TYR A 297 -6.42 -7.03 -2.68
C TYR A 297 -7.62 -6.42 -3.41
N ILE A 298 -7.99 -6.94 -4.58
CA ILE A 298 -9.11 -6.37 -5.35
C ILE A 298 -10.44 -6.96 -4.91
N GLY A 299 -10.53 -8.28 -4.74
CA GLY A 299 -11.78 -8.95 -4.37
C GLY A 299 -12.21 -8.64 -2.94
N ASN A 300 -11.33 -8.84 -1.95
CA ASN A 300 -11.68 -8.66 -0.54
C ASN A 300 -11.45 -7.23 -0.04
N LEU A 301 -10.25 -6.68 -0.24
CA LEU A 301 -9.87 -5.37 0.30
C LEU A 301 -10.39 -4.20 -0.52
N LYS A 302 -10.88 -4.46 -1.74
CA LYS A 302 -11.27 -3.43 -2.72
C LYS A 302 -10.14 -2.41 -2.97
N LYS A 303 -8.89 -2.85 -2.90
CA LYS A 303 -7.67 -2.05 -3.10
C LYS A 303 -7.00 -2.37 -4.44
N PRO A 304 -6.62 -1.36 -5.24
CA PRO A 304 -5.87 -1.59 -6.48
C PRO A 304 -4.49 -2.22 -6.24
N VAL A 305 -3.99 -2.92 -7.24
CA VAL A 305 -2.68 -3.60 -7.23
C VAL A 305 -1.82 -3.03 -8.36
N ALA A 306 -0.59 -2.61 -8.08
CA ALA A 306 0.35 -2.20 -9.11
C ALA A 306 1.05 -3.42 -9.72
N MET A 307 1.48 -3.31 -10.98
CA MET A 307 2.22 -4.37 -11.66
C MET A 307 3.20 -3.80 -12.67
N ASP A 308 4.30 -4.52 -12.87
CA ASP A 308 5.00 -4.48 -14.14
C ASP A 308 4.40 -5.53 -15.07
N TYR A 309 3.84 -5.05 -16.17
CA TYR A 309 3.07 -5.91 -17.06
C TYR A 309 3.93 -6.70 -18.04
N LYS A 310 5.22 -6.39 -18.23
CA LYS A 310 6.11 -7.10 -19.17
C LYS A 310 7.32 -7.69 -18.44
N GLN A 311 7.72 -8.89 -18.85
CA GLN A 311 8.96 -9.54 -18.41
C GLN A 311 10.14 -9.01 -19.23
N LEU A 312 10.48 -7.74 -19.07
CA LEU A 312 11.64 -7.11 -19.70
C LEU A 312 12.52 -6.49 -18.62
N GLU A 313 13.76 -6.17 -18.96
CA GLU A 313 14.69 -5.49 -18.02
C GLU A 313 14.15 -4.10 -17.59
N ASP A 314 13.39 -3.52 -18.51
CA ASP A 314 12.66 -2.27 -18.44
C ASP A 314 11.37 -2.39 -17.60
N VAL A 315 11.29 -1.67 -16.48
CA VAL A 315 10.14 -1.71 -15.57
C VAL A 315 9.11 -0.63 -15.89
N ASP A 316 7.89 -1.04 -16.25
CA ASP A 316 6.78 -0.13 -16.59
C ASP A 316 5.56 -0.36 -15.70
N ASN A 317 5.41 0.48 -14.66
CA ASN A 317 4.41 0.31 -13.62
C ASN A 317 3.02 0.80 -14.02
N HIS A 318 2.08 -0.14 -14.05
CA HIS A 318 0.65 0.11 -14.27
C HIS A 318 -0.19 -0.33 -13.06
N VAL A 319 -1.45 0.09 -12.98
CA VAL A 319 -2.31 -0.19 -11.83
C VAL A 319 -3.55 -0.98 -12.24
N ILE A 320 -3.76 -2.13 -11.64
CA ILE A 320 -4.93 -3.00 -11.80
C ILE A 320 -6.02 -2.53 -10.83
N SER A 321 -7.17 -2.15 -11.37
CA SER A 321 -8.34 -1.71 -10.58
C SER A 321 -9.47 -2.73 -10.53
N GLY A 322 -9.39 -3.81 -11.30
CA GLY A 322 -10.46 -4.79 -11.34
C GLY A 322 -10.12 -5.99 -12.21
N TYR A 323 -10.95 -7.02 -12.11
CA TYR A 323 -10.85 -8.20 -12.95
C TYR A 323 -12.22 -8.77 -13.30
N ASN A 324 -12.27 -9.47 -14.43
CA ASN A 324 -13.27 -10.47 -14.74
C ASN A 324 -12.55 -11.82 -14.89
N MET A 325 -12.75 -12.72 -13.94
CA MET A 325 -12.11 -14.03 -13.88
C MET A 325 -13.12 -15.12 -14.17
N LYS A 326 -12.77 -16.02 -15.10
CA LYS A 326 -13.51 -17.25 -15.35
C LYS A 326 -12.66 -18.43 -14.87
N ILE A 327 -13.17 -19.13 -13.86
CA ILE A 327 -12.53 -20.30 -13.25
C ILE A 327 -13.34 -21.53 -13.64
N LYS A 328 -12.70 -22.53 -14.25
CA LYS A 328 -13.33 -23.81 -14.60
C LYS A 328 -12.60 -24.93 -13.87
N LYS A 329 -13.34 -25.77 -13.16
CA LYS A 329 -12.81 -27.02 -12.63
C LYS A 329 -12.54 -27.99 -13.78
N THR A 330 -11.32 -28.50 -13.88
CA THR A 330 -10.85 -29.40 -14.96
C THR A 330 -10.50 -30.80 -14.45
N GLY A 331 -10.50 -31.02 -13.14
CA GLY A 331 -10.29 -32.29 -12.48
C GLY A 331 -10.65 -32.18 -10.98
N PRO A 332 -10.40 -33.20 -10.16
CA PRO A 332 -10.76 -33.20 -8.74
C PRO A 332 -10.24 -31.97 -7.98
N ASP A 333 -8.95 -31.64 -8.20
CA ASP A 333 -8.26 -30.55 -7.49
C ASP A 333 -7.59 -29.59 -8.48
N THR A 334 -8.03 -29.54 -9.74
CA THR A 334 -7.40 -28.71 -10.77
C THR A 334 -8.39 -27.78 -11.45
N TYR A 335 -7.91 -26.57 -11.75
CA TYR A 335 -8.71 -25.49 -12.31
C TYR A 335 -7.96 -24.80 -13.44
N SER A 336 -8.69 -24.41 -14.49
CA SER A 336 -8.20 -23.47 -15.51
C SER A 336 -8.81 -22.09 -15.26
N VAL A 337 -7.99 -21.05 -15.31
CA VAL A 337 -8.40 -19.67 -15.06
C VAL A 337 -8.10 -18.81 -16.29
N VAL A 338 -9.06 -17.96 -16.66
CA VAL A 338 -8.85 -16.84 -17.58
C VAL A 338 -9.20 -15.55 -16.84
N ALA A 339 -8.21 -14.69 -16.63
CA ALA A 339 -8.35 -13.42 -15.91
C ALA A 339 -8.23 -12.24 -16.88
N LYS A 340 -9.31 -11.49 -17.09
CA LYS A 340 -9.32 -10.23 -17.83
C LYS A 340 -9.23 -9.07 -16.86
N LEU A 341 -8.08 -8.43 -16.79
CA LEU A 341 -7.79 -7.34 -15.88
C LEU A 341 -8.21 -5.99 -16.48
N ARG A 342 -8.70 -5.09 -15.62
CA ARG A 342 -8.87 -3.65 -15.89
C ARG A 342 -7.61 -2.94 -15.43
N VAL A 343 -6.79 -2.51 -16.37
CA VAL A 343 -5.45 -1.97 -16.11
C VAL A 343 -5.41 -0.52 -16.51
N HIS A 344 -4.89 0.33 -15.63
CA HIS A 344 -4.72 1.74 -15.85
C HIS A 344 -3.26 2.08 -16.12
N LYS A 345 -3.06 3.04 -17.02
CA LYS A 345 -1.76 3.61 -17.35
C LYS A 345 -1.81 5.13 -17.21
N TYR A 346 -0.65 5.73 -17.04
CA TYR A 346 -0.51 7.18 -17.02
C TYR A 346 -0.89 7.82 -18.37
N ASP A 347 -1.21 9.12 -18.32
CA ASP A 347 -1.48 9.96 -19.47
C ASP A 347 -0.21 10.18 -20.32
N LYS A 348 -0.40 10.36 -21.63
CA LYS A 348 0.68 10.65 -22.57
C LYS A 348 1.25 12.06 -22.44
N ALA A 349 0.55 12.95 -21.76
CA ALA A 349 0.92 14.35 -21.56
C ALA A 349 0.49 14.83 -20.17
N ARG A 350 1.17 15.85 -19.65
CA ARG A 350 0.73 16.56 -18.44
C ARG A 350 -0.65 17.16 -18.68
N SER A 351 -1.56 16.96 -17.73
CA SER A 351 -2.87 17.61 -17.71
C SER A 351 -3.21 18.09 -16.31
N ASN A 352 -3.96 19.18 -16.24
CA ASN A 352 -4.58 19.67 -15.01
C ASN A 352 -5.97 19.03 -14.77
N ASP A 353 -6.43 18.18 -15.69
CA ASP A 353 -7.73 17.56 -15.57
C ASP A 353 -7.74 16.52 -14.43
N PRO A 354 -8.73 16.57 -13.53
CA PRO A 354 -8.99 15.47 -12.62
C PRO A 354 -9.72 14.31 -13.34
N GLY A 355 -9.71 13.13 -12.74
CA GLY A 355 -10.47 11.96 -13.17
C GLY A 355 -9.69 10.65 -13.12
N ASP A 356 -10.29 9.60 -13.68
CA ASP A 356 -9.70 8.26 -13.75
C ASP A 356 -8.62 8.16 -14.84
N ALA A 357 -7.50 7.52 -14.52
CA ALA A 357 -6.44 7.21 -15.49
C ALA A 357 -6.96 6.37 -16.67
N PRO A 358 -6.42 6.54 -17.89
CA PRO A 358 -6.79 5.71 -19.04
C PRO A 358 -6.69 4.21 -18.75
N MET A 359 -7.77 3.48 -19.05
CA MET A 359 -7.88 2.04 -18.81
C MET A 359 -7.75 1.23 -20.11
N TYR A 360 -7.12 0.06 -20.03
CA TYR A 360 -7.11 -0.96 -21.06
C TYR A 360 -7.27 -2.35 -20.43
N THR A 361 -7.65 -3.34 -21.24
CA THR A 361 -7.80 -4.72 -20.77
C THR A 361 -6.54 -5.53 -21.03
N ARG A 362 -6.09 -6.30 -20.05
CA ARG A 362 -5.01 -7.29 -20.21
C ARG A 362 -5.54 -8.67 -19.79
N THR A 363 -5.24 -9.70 -20.57
CA THR A 363 -5.75 -11.06 -20.29
C THR A 363 -4.61 -11.99 -19.95
N TYR A 364 -4.78 -12.75 -18.88
CA TYR A 364 -3.88 -13.81 -18.45
C TYR A 364 -4.63 -15.14 -18.36
N SER A 365 -3.93 -16.24 -18.59
CA SER A 365 -4.48 -17.59 -18.45
C SER A 365 -3.48 -18.51 -17.76
N TYR A 366 -3.98 -19.33 -16.84
CA TYR A 366 -3.16 -20.20 -16.00
C TYR A 366 -3.96 -21.38 -15.47
N ARG A 367 -3.26 -22.38 -14.95
CA ARG A 367 -3.84 -23.52 -14.23
C ARG A 367 -3.48 -23.41 -12.76
N LEU A 368 -4.43 -23.79 -11.92
CA LEU A 368 -4.26 -23.91 -10.47
C LEU A 368 -4.50 -25.34 -10.04
N ARG A 369 -3.79 -25.77 -9.00
CA ARG A 369 -4.03 -27.03 -8.31
C ARG A 369 -4.14 -26.76 -6.81
N GLU A 370 -5.17 -27.34 -6.20
CA GLU A 370 -5.34 -27.37 -4.76
C GLU A 370 -4.56 -28.56 -4.20
N GLU A 371 -3.71 -28.28 -3.22
CA GLU A 371 -2.87 -29.29 -2.56
C GLU A 371 -3.58 -29.85 -1.32
N ALA A 372 -3.09 -30.98 -0.81
CA ALA A 372 -3.73 -31.68 0.31
C ALA A 372 -3.80 -30.86 1.61
N ASP A 373 -2.92 -29.86 1.77
CA ASP A 373 -2.90 -28.94 2.91
C ASP A 373 -3.78 -27.69 2.70
N GLY A 374 -4.52 -27.62 1.57
CA GLY A 374 -5.37 -26.50 1.19
C GLY A 374 -4.61 -25.33 0.55
N THR A 375 -3.30 -25.45 0.32
CA THR A 375 -2.55 -24.44 -0.44
C THR A 375 -2.84 -24.56 -1.93
N LEU A 376 -2.50 -23.51 -2.69
CA LEU A 376 -2.64 -23.50 -4.14
C LEU A 376 -1.26 -23.47 -4.78
N SER A 377 -1.03 -24.36 -5.73
CA SER A 377 0.05 -24.25 -6.72
C SER A 377 -0.52 -23.79 -8.06
N GLY A 378 0.35 -23.25 -8.93
CA GLY A 378 -0.10 -22.70 -10.20
C GLY A 378 0.98 -22.67 -11.27
N SER A 379 0.54 -22.73 -12.53
CA SER A 379 1.39 -22.61 -13.72
C SER A 379 0.72 -21.77 -14.80
N TRP A 380 1.51 -20.93 -15.47
CA TRP A 380 1.03 -20.09 -16.56
C TRP A 380 0.75 -20.90 -17.82
N THR A 381 -0.34 -20.56 -18.52
CA THR A 381 -0.64 -21.08 -19.86
C THR A 381 -0.61 -19.98 -20.94
N SER A 382 -0.57 -18.72 -20.51
CA SER A 382 -0.16 -17.55 -21.31
C SER A 382 1.20 -17.04 -20.84
N GLY A 383 1.63 -15.84 -21.26
CA GLY A 383 2.65 -15.09 -20.51
C GLY A 383 2.14 -14.63 -19.14
N ASN A 384 3.00 -14.01 -18.34
CA ASN A 384 2.75 -13.47 -17.00
C ASN A 384 3.18 -11.99 -16.88
N PRO A 385 2.70 -11.21 -15.89
CA PRO A 385 3.42 -10.00 -15.49
C PRO A 385 4.81 -10.38 -14.95
N ASP A 386 5.71 -9.41 -14.82
CA ASP A 386 6.99 -9.64 -14.14
C ASP A 386 6.72 -9.80 -12.64
N PHE A 387 6.17 -8.75 -12.04
CA PHE A 387 5.77 -8.75 -10.64
C PHE A 387 4.49 -7.94 -10.40
N MET A 388 3.93 -8.12 -9.21
CA MET A 388 2.89 -7.27 -8.66
C MET A 388 3.34 -6.70 -7.33
N TRP A 389 2.88 -5.51 -7.01
CA TRP A 389 3.17 -4.88 -5.73
C TRP A 389 2.01 -4.03 -5.26
N VAL A 390 1.95 -3.82 -3.95
CA VAL A 390 0.92 -3.01 -3.32
C VAL A 390 1.59 -1.97 -2.43
N PRO A 391 1.37 -0.66 -2.66
CA PRO A 391 1.88 0.37 -1.77
C PRO A 391 1.15 0.28 -0.42
N LEU A 392 1.91 0.17 0.67
CA LEU A 392 1.39 0.07 2.03
C LEU A 392 1.45 1.43 2.74
N ALA A 393 2.58 2.13 2.62
CA ALA A 393 2.78 3.46 3.19
C ALA A 393 3.94 4.18 2.49
N THR A 394 3.96 5.51 2.55
CA THR A 394 5.13 6.31 2.13
C THR A 394 6.35 5.95 2.97
N GLU A 395 7.50 5.89 2.31
CA GLU A 395 8.82 5.60 2.86
C GLU A 395 9.84 6.60 2.32
N ASP A 396 10.90 6.86 3.09
CA ASP A 396 12.12 7.47 2.56
C ASP A 396 13.15 6.35 2.32
N CYS A 397 13.43 6.04 1.06
CA CYS A 397 14.37 5.00 0.67
C CYS A 397 15.69 5.53 0.11
N GLY A 398 15.90 6.85 0.18
CA GLY A 398 17.08 7.54 -0.35
C GLY A 398 17.06 7.79 -1.86
N SER A 399 16.11 7.19 -2.59
CA SER A 399 15.86 7.48 -4.01
C SER A 399 14.76 8.54 -4.22
N ASN A 400 13.90 8.77 -3.23
CA ASN A 400 13.04 9.95 -3.19
C ASN A 400 13.85 11.19 -2.82
N ASN A 401 13.41 12.36 -3.27
CA ASN A 401 14.05 13.63 -3.01
C ASN A 401 14.02 13.99 -1.52
N PRO A 402 15.15 13.90 -0.78
CA PRO A 402 15.19 14.11 0.66
C PRO A 402 15.03 15.59 1.04
N ARG A 403 14.94 16.49 0.05
CA ARG A 403 14.64 17.91 0.26
C ARG A 403 13.14 18.20 0.30
N MET A 404 12.31 17.20 0.00
CA MET A 404 10.87 17.27 0.16
C MET A 404 10.46 16.87 1.57
N ASP A 405 9.96 17.85 2.32
CA ASP A 405 9.50 17.68 3.69
C ASP A 405 8.02 17.30 3.70
N HIS A 406 7.70 16.20 4.39
CA HIS A 406 6.33 15.68 4.43
C HIS A 406 5.34 16.67 5.05
N ALA A 407 5.73 17.46 6.05
CA ALA A 407 4.84 18.45 6.65
C ALA A 407 4.55 19.60 5.68
N ARG A 408 5.55 20.06 4.92
CA ARG A 408 5.35 21.04 3.85
C ARG A 408 4.47 20.51 2.71
N MET A 409 4.60 19.23 2.40
CA MET A 409 3.72 18.58 1.43
C MET A 409 2.29 18.48 1.92
N GLN A 410 2.07 18.22 3.21
CA GLN A 410 0.73 18.27 3.81
C GLN A 410 0.11 19.67 3.72
N GLU A 411 0.88 20.74 3.96
CA GLU A 411 0.41 22.13 3.80
C GLU A 411 -0.01 22.45 2.36
N ILE A 412 0.73 21.98 1.36
CA ILE A 412 0.36 22.19 -0.06
C ILE A 412 -0.91 21.40 -0.38
N LEU A 413 -0.98 20.15 0.06
CA LEU A 413 -1.96 19.18 -0.45
C LEU A 413 -3.21 19.03 0.42
N ASP A 414 -3.30 19.73 1.56
CA ASP A 414 -4.33 19.54 2.59
C ASP A 414 -4.45 18.06 3.01
N ILE A 415 -3.31 17.36 3.03
CA ILE A 415 -3.27 16.00 3.54
C ILE A 415 -3.39 16.08 5.07
N PRO A 416 -4.32 15.36 5.72
CA PRO A 416 -4.48 15.39 7.16
C PRO A 416 -3.16 15.15 7.90
N SER A 417 -2.79 16.06 8.80
CA SER A 417 -1.52 16.03 9.57
C SER A 417 -1.47 14.93 10.64
N SER A 418 -2.63 14.41 11.03
CA SER A 418 -2.77 13.18 11.78
C SER A 418 -3.87 12.36 11.12
N MET A 419 -3.56 11.11 10.76
CA MET A 419 -4.59 10.14 10.41
C MET A 419 -5.34 9.77 11.69
N GLY A 420 -6.23 10.67 12.12
CA GLY A 420 -7.27 10.35 13.09
C GLY A 420 -7.98 9.09 12.60
N SER A 421 -8.37 8.24 13.56
CA SER A 421 -9.00 6.93 13.37
C SER A 421 -10.34 7.01 12.63
N ILE A 422 -10.35 7.44 11.38
CA ILE A 422 -11.46 7.23 10.47
C ILE A 422 -11.34 5.78 10.02
N VAL A 423 -11.77 4.90 10.92
CA VAL A 423 -12.05 3.51 10.63
C VAL A 423 -13.46 3.54 10.06
N ASP A 424 -13.59 3.51 8.73
CA ASP A 424 -14.89 3.35 8.10
C ASP A 424 -15.45 1.96 8.47
N PRO A 425 -16.73 1.84 8.86
CA PRO A 425 -17.38 0.54 8.97
C PRO A 425 -17.37 -0.16 7.60
N ILE A 426 -17.44 -1.50 7.65
CA ILE A 426 -17.32 -2.42 6.52
C ILE A 426 -18.19 -1.97 5.33
N PRO A 427 -17.69 -1.99 4.08
CA PRO A 427 -18.52 -1.77 2.90
C PRO A 427 -19.70 -2.76 2.86
N GLY A 428 -20.91 -2.29 3.11
CA GLY A 428 -22.12 -3.10 3.13
C GLY A 428 -23.07 -2.86 4.31
N ASP A 429 -22.67 -2.07 5.32
CA ASP A 429 -23.59 -1.63 6.38
C ASP A 429 -24.37 -0.38 5.91
N PRO A 430 -25.72 -0.37 5.95
CA PRO A 430 -26.47 0.85 5.65
C PRO A 430 -26.13 1.92 6.68
N ASP A 431 -25.86 3.14 6.22
CA ASP A 431 -25.60 4.29 7.10
C ASP A 431 -26.65 4.36 8.21
N PRO A 432 -26.25 4.58 9.49
CA PRO A 432 -27.22 4.89 10.52
C PRO A 432 -27.97 6.15 10.09
N LEU A 433 -29.29 6.03 9.99
CA LEU A 433 -30.17 7.13 9.63
C LEU A 433 -29.83 8.36 10.48
N PRO A 434 -29.78 9.56 9.88
CA PRO A 434 -29.47 10.77 10.63
C PRO A 434 -30.48 10.93 11.77
N PRO A 435 -30.05 11.44 12.94
CA PRO A 435 -30.94 11.67 14.05
C PRO A 435 -32.08 12.58 13.60
N SER A 436 -33.31 12.13 13.86
CA SER A 436 -34.52 12.88 13.61
C SER A 436 -34.43 14.22 14.35
N ILE A 437 -34.63 15.33 13.62
CA ILE A 437 -34.74 16.69 14.18
C ILE A 437 -35.97 16.78 15.08
#